data_AF-A0A6C7EF80-F1
#
_entry.id   AF-A0A6C7EF80-F1
#
_cell.length_a   1.000
_cell.length_b   1.000
_cell.length_c   1.000
_cell.angle_alpha   90.00
_cell.angle_beta   90.00
_cell.angle_gamma   90.00
#
_symmetry.space_group_name_H-M   'P 1'
#
loop_
_entity.id
_entity.type
_entity.pdbx_description
1 polymer ?
#
loop_
_entity_poly.entity_id
_entity_poly.type
_entity_poly.pdbx_seq_one_letter_code
_entity_poly.pdbx_strand_id
1 'polypeptide(L)'
;MSDPLRVRWLGTVPYREALAVQESLFAHGTGQHLLLLEHPHVFTYGRTADLATNLKCEPAAVGAELVPVKRGGDITYHGPGQLVGYPILNVENSMGASDHVCGVEGLIIDALAELGLPHAGRLAGYAGVWLDAGTPAERKICAIGVRLRRGRTMHGFGLNVTTDLNYMREHIVPCGIGDKPVTSLAEEGIAVSVRDVADVISRLAAERWGGGAVERQDVAWAHAADGRDLSAFSRGEGPGEQVKLVSSRATARMEAAGVTDGLSIETRKPDWLRPKVELGPEVMDLKKTIRSLDLVTVCEDAGCPNLSDCWSDGTATFMVLGERCTRACGFCLVDTSKPLAPAADEPQRVAEAIDRMALDHAVLTMVARDDLADGGMAHVAACVEAIRLRRPQARIETLISDAKGDDSSLDLLFASRPDVMNHNVETVARLQRAVRPSAGYARSLGVLARAKAAGLTTKTGFMAGLGETDDEIVGLLADLADLGVDIVTIGQYLRPTSHHLPIARYAEPAEFERWKQIGEAFGIGHVEASPLTRSSYHAKSSADAVVEPVPVSLSR
;
A
#
# COMPACT_ATOMS: atom_id res chain seq x y z
N MET A 1 1.36 27.35 -9.93
CA MET A 1 0.50 26.45 -10.73
C MET A 1 -0.33 25.67 -9.74
N SER A 2 -1.62 25.46 -9.99
CA SER A 2 -2.43 24.58 -9.16
C SER A 2 -1.84 23.17 -9.24
N ASP A 3 -1.77 22.46 -8.11
CA ASP A 3 -1.39 21.05 -8.11
C ASP A 3 -2.35 20.26 -9.01
N PRO A 4 -1.85 19.31 -9.82
CA PRO A 4 -2.70 18.48 -10.67
C PRO A 4 -3.62 17.60 -9.82
N LEU A 5 -4.77 17.21 -10.38
CA LEU A 5 -5.56 16.14 -9.77
C LEU A 5 -4.78 14.82 -9.93
N ARG A 6 -4.40 14.21 -8.81
CA ARG A 6 -3.76 12.90 -8.78
C ARG A 6 -4.82 11.81 -8.86
N VAL A 7 -4.87 11.11 -9.98
CA VAL A 7 -5.81 10.01 -10.20
C VAL A 7 -5.06 8.69 -10.00
N ARG A 8 -5.65 7.78 -9.23
CA ARG A 8 -5.08 6.46 -8.99
C ARG A 8 -6.08 5.38 -9.34
N TRP A 9 -5.77 4.51 -10.31
CA TRP A 9 -6.45 3.23 -10.40
C TRP A 9 -5.75 2.22 -9.47
N LEU A 10 -6.47 1.73 -8.47
CA LEU A 10 -5.91 0.82 -7.45
C LEU A 10 -6.28 -0.66 -7.68
N GLY A 11 -7.06 -0.97 -8.73
CA GLY A 11 -7.52 -2.33 -9.00
C GLY A 11 -8.65 -2.76 -8.07
N THR A 12 -8.74 -4.06 -7.78
CA THR A 12 -9.68 -4.59 -6.77
C THR A 12 -9.03 -4.59 -5.40
N VAL A 13 -9.57 -3.79 -4.47
CA VAL A 13 -8.97 -3.55 -3.15
C VAL A 13 -9.96 -3.93 -2.04
N PRO A 14 -9.59 -4.72 -1.02
CA PRO A 14 -10.42 -4.90 0.17
C PRO A 14 -10.83 -3.57 0.80
N TYR A 15 -12.07 -3.46 1.28
CA TYR A 15 -12.60 -2.16 1.69
C TYR A 15 -11.79 -1.51 2.82
N ARG A 16 -11.33 -2.30 3.79
CA ARG A 16 -10.52 -1.82 4.93
C ARG A 16 -9.17 -1.27 4.51
N GLU A 17 -8.51 -1.88 3.53
CA GLU A 17 -7.25 -1.37 2.97
C GLU A 17 -7.46 0.01 2.32
N ALA A 18 -8.50 0.14 1.48
CA ALA A 18 -8.84 1.42 0.86
C ALA A 18 -9.29 2.47 1.88
N LEU A 19 -9.98 2.07 2.96
CA LEU A 19 -10.41 2.96 4.02
C LEU A 19 -9.22 3.54 4.80
N ALA A 20 -8.20 2.73 5.11
CA ALA A 20 -6.98 3.19 5.77
C ALA A 20 -6.26 4.26 4.94
N VAL A 21 -6.09 4.02 3.62
CA VAL A 21 -5.50 5.00 2.71
C VAL A 21 -6.33 6.28 2.67
N GLN A 22 -7.65 6.19 2.53
CA GLN A 22 -8.53 7.34 2.56
C GLN A 22 -8.43 8.12 3.88
N GLU A 23 -8.36 7.45 5.03
CA GLU A 23 -8.31 8.12 6.34
C GLU A 23 -6.99 8.86 6.52
N SER A 24 -5.87 8.30 6.04
CA SER A 24 -4.55 8.96 6.07
C SER A 24 -4.50 10.16 5.13
N LEU A 25 -4.92 9.98 3.87
CA LEU A 25 -5.01 11.09 2.91
C LEU A 25 -5.96 12.17 3.43
N PHE A 26 -7.06 11.81 4.08
CA PHE A 26 -7.97 12.77 4.71
C PHE A 26 -7.36 13.48 5.94
N ALA A 27 -6.51 12.82 6.70
CA ALA A 27 -5.93 13.39 7.92
C ALA A 27 -4.69 14.26 7.66
N HIS A 28 -3.85 13.85 6.72
CA HIS A 28 -2.49 14.35 6.56
C HIS A 28 -2.22 15.03 5.23
N GLY A 29 -2.86 14.58 4.16
CA GLY A 29 -2.48 15.04 2.83
C GLY A 29 -2.76 16.51 2.59
N THR A 30 -2.22 17.02 1.50
CA THR A 30 -2.45 18.39 1.00
C THR A 30 -2.81 18.41 -0.48
N GLY A 31 -2.50 17.34 -1.23
CA GLY A 31 -2.89 17.21 -2.63
C GLY A 31 -4.37 16.93 -2.87
N GLN A 32 -4.76 17.06 -4.14
CA GLN A 32 -6.08 16.68 -4.67
C GLN A 32 -5.99 15.26 -5.22
N HIS A 33 -6.78 14.33 -4.67
CA HIS A 33 -6.76 12.93 -5.07
C HIS A 33 -8.12 12.43 -5.55
N LEU A 34 -8.10 11.59 -6.57
CA LEU A 34 -9.22 10.74 -6.97
C LEU A 34 -8.75 9.29 -7.02
N LEU A 35 -9.14 8.51 -6.01
CA LEU A 35 -8.88 7.06 -6.01
C LEU A 35 -10.02 6.36 -6.74
N LEU A 36 -9.70 5.60 -7.78
CA LEU A 36 -10.63 4.77 -8.55
C LEU A 36 -10.27 3.30 -8.34
N LEU A 37 -11.27 2.48 -8.06
CA LEU A 37 -11.08 1.06 -7.75
C LEU A 37 -12.36 0.26 -7.86
N GLU A 38 -12.21 -1.05 -7.74
CA GLU A 38 -13.29 -1.98 -7.43
C GLU A 38 -13.09 -2.54 -6.01
N HIS A 39 -14.15 -3.05 -5.40
CA HIS A 39 -14.06 -3.80 -4.16
C HIS A 39 -14.44 -5.26 -4.39
N PRO A 40 -13.90 -6.22 -3.62
CA PRO A 40 -14.59 -7.48 -3.35
C PRO A 40 -15.99 -7.20 -2.76
N HIS A 41 -16.86 -8.20 -2.76
CA HIS A 41 -18.22 -8.05 -2.24
C HIS A 41 -18.21 -7.49 -0.79
N VAL A 42 -18.82 -6.33 -0.58
CA VAL A 42 -18.88 -5.67 0.72
C VAL A 42 -20.12 -4.81 0.85
N PHE A 43 -20.77 -4.89 2.00
CA PHE A 43 -21.78 -3.95 2.43
C PHE A 43 -21.15 -2.92 3.37
N THR A 44 -21.38 -1.64 3.10
CA THR A 44 -20.90 -0.55 3.94
C THR A 44 -22.08 0.24 4.49
N TYR A 45 -21.98 0.70 5.73
CA TYR A 45 -23.08 1.43 6.36
C TYR A 45 -22.61 2.65 7.14
N GLY A 46 -23.37 3.74 7.04
CA GLY A 46 -23.10 4.98 7.74
C GLY A 46 -23.47 4.93 9.22
N ARG A 47 -23.16 6.01 9.95
CA ARG A 47 -23.36 6.11 11.41
C ARG A 47 -24.82 5.96 11.86
N THR A 48 -25.76 6.41 11.02
CA THR A 48 -27.20 6.43 11.32
C THR A 48 -27.96 5.35 10.55
N ALA A 49 -27.27 4.29 10.12
CA ALA A 49 -27.85 3.22 9.34
C ALA A 49 -28.84 2.38 10.16
N ASP A 50 -29.99 2.05 9.57
CA ASP A 50 -30.95 1.12 10.14
C ASP A 50 -30.70 -0.29 9.62
N LEU A 51 -29.69 -0.96 10.18
CA LEU A 51 -29.32 -2.32 9.78
C LEU A 51 -30.41 -3.35 10.07
N ALA A 52 -31.26 -3.12 11.09
CA ALA A 52 -32.32 -4.06 11.43
C ALA A 52 -33.37 -4.17 10.31
N THR A 53 -33.63 -3.06 9.62
CA THR A 53 -34.57 -3.01 8.51
C THR A 53 -33.89 -3.22 7.16
N ASN A 54 -32.69 -2.65 6.98
CA ASN A 54 -32.08 -2.48 5.66
C ASN A 54 -31.02 -3.52 5.31
N LEU A 55 -30.60 -4.38 6.24
CA LEU A 55 -29.77 -5.56 5.97
C LEU A 55 -30.66 -6.82 6.01
N LYS A 56 -30.81 -7.49 4.86
CA LYS A 56 -31.76 -8.60 4.68
C LYS A 56 -31.11 -9.98 4.75
N CYS A 57 -29.79 -10.06 4.86
CA CYS A 57 -29.07 -11.32 4.93
C CYS A 57 -27.90 -11.26 5.90
N GLU A 58 -27.35 -12.43 6.24
CA GLU A 58 -26.02 -12.52 6.83
C GLU A 58 -24.97 -12.30 5.73
N PRO A 59 -24.12 -11.26 5.81
CA PRO A 59 -23.16 -10.93 4.75
C PRO A 59 -22.20 -12.07 4.39
N ALA A 60 -21.68 -12.77 5.40
CA ALA A 60 -20.77 -13.88 5.20
C ALA A 60 -21.40 -15.04 4.40
N ALA A 61 -22.71 -15.24 4.51
CA ALA A 61 -23.44 -16.29 3.78
C ALA A 61 -23.49 -16.03 2.26
N VAL A 62 -23.30 -14.78 1.84
CA VAL A 62 -23.23 -14.38 0.42
C VAL A 62 -21.81 -13.99 0.01
N GLY A 63 -20.80 -14.34 0.81
CA GLY A 63 -19.41 -14.02 0.53
C GLY A 63 -19.08 -12.52 0.58
N ALA A 64 -19.88 -11.73 1.31
CA ALA A 64 -19.68 -10.29 1.46
C ALA A 64 -19.20 -9.92 2.88
N GLU A 65 -18.34 -8.90 2.96
CA GLU A 65 -18.00 -8.27 4.24
C GLU A 65 -19.07 -7.25 4.67
N LEU A 66 -19.09 -6.90 5.96
CA LEU A 66 -19.90 -5.80 6.49
C LEU A 66 -19.02 -4.82 7.24
N VAL A 67 -18.95 -3.58 6.77
CA VAL A 67 -18.00 -2.58 7.27
C VAL A 67 -18.69 -1.28 7.70
N PRO A 68 -18.57 -0.87 8.98
CA PRO A 68 -19.02 0.45 9.42
C PRO A 68 -18.13 1.55 8.86
N VAL A 69 -18.73 2.65 8.39
CA VAL A 69 -18.01 3.77 7.79
C VAL A 69 -18.51 5.13 8.26
N LYS A 70 -17.63 6.14 8.23
CA LYS A 70 -17.93 7.51 8.70
C LYS A 70 -18.44 8.41 7.57
N ARG A 71 -19.33 7.91 6.71
CA ARG A 71 -20.00 8.69 5.64
C ARG A 71 -21.47 8.95 5.94
N GLY A 72 -22.06 9.89 5.19
CA GLY A 72 -23.51 10.03 5.09
C GLY A 72 -24.17 8.84 4.37
N GLY A 73 -25.49 8.74 4.54
CA GLY A 73 -26.31 7.66 4.00
C GLY A 73 -26.39 6.43 4.91
N ASP A 74 -27.30 5.53 4.56
CA ASP A 74 -27.53 4.26 5.24
C ASP A 74 -26.54 3.18 4.72
N ILE A 75 -27.01 1.95 4.52
CA ILE A 75 -26.29 0.83 3.92
C ILE A 75 -26.21 0.93 2.37
N THR A 76 -25.10 0.50 1.79
CA THR A 76 -24.94 0.27 0.35
C THR A 76 -24.02 -0.91 0.09
N TYR A 77 -23.95 -1.34 -1.16
CA TYR A 77 -23.11 -2.44 -1.62
C TYR A 77 -22.01 -1.95 -2.58
N HIS A 78 -20.84 -2.56 -2.48
CA HIS A 78 -19.77 -2.49 -3.46
C HIS A 78 -19.31 -3.91 -3.83
N GLY A 79 -18.91 -4.10 -5.08
CA GLY A 79 -18.42 -5.39 -5.56
C GLY A 79 -17.84 -5.30 -6.97
N PRO A 80 -17.38 -6.43 -7.53
CA PRO A 80 -16.86 -6.49 -8.90
C PRO A 80 -17.85 -5.93 -9.92
N GLY A 81 -17.33 -5.23 -10.94
CA GLY A 81 -18.11 -4.55 -11.97
C GLY A 81 -18.69 -3.21 -11.53
N GLN A 82 -18.47 -2.76 -10.30
CA GLN A 82 -18.83 -1.41 -9.83
C GLN A 82 -17.59 -0.51 -9.78
N LEU A 83 -17.60 0.60 -10.51
CA LEU A 83 -16.55 1.60 -10.37
C LEU A 83 -16.80 2.41 -9.11
N VAL A 84 -15.90 2.29 -8.14
CA VAL A 84 -15.92 3.07 -6.91
C VAL A 84 -14.87 4.17 -7.00
N GLY A 85 -15.29 5.40 -6.70
CA GLY A 85 -14.42 6.57 -6.70
C GLY A 85 -14.45 7.31 -5.38
N TYR A 86 -13.27 7.70 -4.91
CA TYR A 86 -13.05 8.48 -3.69
C TYR A 86 -12.36 9.80 -4.00
N PRO A 87 -13.12 10.89 -4.25
CA PRO A 87 -12.57 12.23 -4.37
C PRO A 87 -12.15 12.75 -2.99
N ILE A 88 -10.85 12.74 -2.72
CA ILE A 88 -10.24 13.29 -1.51
C ILE A 88 -9.67 14.65 -1.88
N LEU A 89 -10.48 15.67 -1.69
CA LEU A 89 -10.25 17.00 -2.22
C LEU A 89 -10.16 18.03 -1.10
N ASN A 90 -9.37 19.07 -1.32
CA ASN A 90 -9.51 20.31 -0.57
C ASN A 90 -10.57 21.18 -1.24
N VAL A 91 -11.57 21.57 -0.46
CA VAL A 91 -12.69 22.42 -0.88
C VAL A 91 -12.75 23.66 -0.01
N GLU A 92 -13.33 24.74 -0.52
CA GLU A 92 -13.53 25.95 0.25
C GLU A 92 -14.37 25.66 1.51
N ASN A 93 -14.05 26.30 2.65
CA ASN A 93 -14.77 26.09 3.90
C ASN A 93 -16.24 26.54 3.84
N SER A 94 -16.58 27.40 2.87
CA SER A 94 -17.94 27.82 2.54
C SER A 94 -18.77 26.69 1.91
N MET A 95 -18.10 25.72 1.27
CA MET A 95 -18.75 24.60 0.60
C MET A 95 -19.31 23.63 1.64
N GLY A 96 -20.62 23.36 1.57
CA GLY A 96 -21.27 22.35 2.38
C GLY A 96 -21.04 20.94 1.83
N ALA A 97 -21.35 19.91 2.64
CA ALA A 97 -21.31 18.53 2.18
C ALA A 97 -22.27 18.30 1.00
N SER A 98 -23.44 18.95 1.01
CA SER A 98 -24.41 18.90 -0.09
C SER A 98 -23.88 19.49 -1.39
N ASP A 99 -23.12 20.59 -1.33
CA ASP A 99 -22.54 21.21 -2.54
C ASP A 99 -21.48 20.29 -3.16
N HIS A 100 -20.67 19.64 -2.31
CA HIS A 100 -19.72 18.63 -2.77
C HIS A 100 -20.43 17.43 -3.41
N VAL A 101 -21.51 16.93 -2.79
CA VAL A 101 -22.36 15.88 -3.39
C VAL A 101 -22.87 16.31 -4.77
N CYS A 102 -23.41 17.53 -4.89
CA CYS A 102 -23.85 18.06 -6.19
C CYS A 102 -22.71 18.09 -7.21
N GLY A 103 -21.49 18.42 -6.78
CA GLY A 103 -20.29 18.39 -7.64
C GLY A 103 -19.97 16.98 -8.15
N VAL A 104 -20.02 15.96 -7.28
CA VAL A 104 -19.82 14.55 -7.63
C VAL A 104 -20.95 14.05 -8.53
N GLU A 105 -22.21 14.37 -8.23
CA GLU A 105 -23.35 14.05 -9.09
C GLU A 105 -23.18 14.65 -10.50
N GLY A 106 -22.71 15.89 -10.59
CA GLY A 106 -22.44 16.55 -11.87
C GLY A 106 -21.39 15.80 -12.69
N LEU A 107 -20.28 15.41 -12.06
CA LEU A 107 -19.24 14.59 -12.71
C LEU A 107 -19.81 13.29 -13.27
N ILE A 108 -20.64 12.58 -12.49
CA ILE A 108 -21.22 11.30 -12.91
C ILE A 108 -22.28 11.49 -14.00
N ILE A 109 -23.11 12.53 -13.92
CA ILE A 109 -24.10 12.86 -14.97
C ILE A 109 -23.39 13.16 -16.30
N ASP A 110 -22.35 13.98 -16.28
CA ASP A 110 -21.57 14.32 -17.49
C ASP A 110 -20.92 13.06 -18.09
N ALA A 111 -20.34 12.20 -17.24
CA ALA A 111 -19.74 10.94 -17.68
C ALA A 111 -20.77 9.99 -18.30
N LEU A 112 -21.95 9.84 -17.67
CA LEU A 112 -23.03 9.00 -18.19
C LEU A 112 -23.58 9.51 -19.52
N ALA A 113 -23.69 10.83 -19.69
CA ALA A 113 -24.10 11.43 -20.96
C ALA A 113 -23.12 11.09 -22.10
N GLU A 114 -21.80 11.17 -21.84
CA GLU A 114 -20.76 10.79 -22.82
C GLU A 114 -20.76 9.30 -23.14
N LEU A 115 -21.07 8.46 -22.16
CA LEU A 115 -21.19 7.00 -22.31
C LEU A 115 -22.50 6.55 -22.97
N GLY A 116 -23.40 7.49 -23.34
CA GLY A 116 -24.64 7.19 -24.07
C GLY A 116 -25.91 7.14 -23.22
N LEU A 117 -25.88 7.62 -21.97
CA LEU A 117 -27.04 7.76 -21.07
C LEU A 117 -27.33 9.22 -20.74
N PRO A 118 -27.87 10.02 -21.68
CA PRO A 118 -28.14 11.45 -21.48
C PRO A 118 -29.30 11.75 -20.52
N HIS A 119 -30.09 10.73 -20.15
CA HIS A 119 -31.24 10.86 -19.24
C HIS A 119 -30.87 10.71 -17.75
N ALA A 120 -29.57 10.70 -17.44
CA ALA A 120 -29.07 10.75 -16.07
C ALA A 120 -29.29 12.13 -15.44
N GLY A 121 -29.72 12.16 -14.18
CA GLY A 121 -30.01 13.38 -13.45
C GLY A 121 -30.02 13.22 -11.93
N ARG A 122 -30.41 14.30 -11.25
CA ARG A 122 -30.59 14.33 -9.79
C ARG A 122 -32.06 14.11 -9.44
N LEU A 123 -32.32 13.42 -8.35
CA LEU A 123 -33.66 13.28 -7.77
C LEU A 123 -33.76 14.08 -6.48
N ALA A 124 -34.71 15.01 -6.41
CA ALA A 124 -34.87 15.90 -5.27
C ALA A 124 -35.07 15.10 -3.96
N GLY A 125 -34.26 15.42 -2.95
CA GLY A 125 -34.29 14.75 -1.64
C GLY A 125 -33.47 13.46 -1.55
N TYR A 126 -32.88 12.97 -2.64
CA TYR A 126 -32.11 11.73 -2.65
C TYR A 126 -30.73 11.90 -3.28
N ALA A 127 -29.68 11.71 -2.48
CA ALA A 127 -28.31 11.72 -2.97
C ALA A 127 -28.05 10.57 -3.96
N GLY A 128 -27.27 10.86 -5.00
CA GLY A 128 -26.89 9.91 -6.03
C GLY A 128 -27.37 10.34 -7.41
N VAL A 129 -27.02 9.55 -8.42
CA VAL A 129 -27.44 9.78 -9.81
C VAL A 129 -28.49 8.75 -10.22
N TRP A 130 -29.51 9.25 -10.91
CA TRP A 130 -30.74 8.56 -11.23
C TRP A 130 -31.01 8.66 -12.73
N LEU A 131 -31.57 7.61 -13.33
CA LEU A 131 -32.12 7.68 -14.67
C LEU A 131 -33.60 8.03 -14.59
N ASP A 132 -34.09 8.81 -15.56
CA ASP A 132 -35.51 9.20 -15.67
C ASP A 132 -36.07 9.81 -14.37
N ALA A 133 -35.24 10.61 -13.69
CA ALA A 133 -35.54 11.18 -12.38
C ALA A 133 -36.84 11.99 -12.38
N GLY A 134 -37.73 11.73 -11.40
CA GLY A 134 -39.02 12.40 -11.30
C GLY A 134 -40.12 11.79 -12.18
N THR A 135 -39.84 10.68 -12.86
CA THR A 135 -40.84 9.89 -13.59
C THR A 135 -41.13 8.57 -12.85
N PRO A 136 -42.23 7.86 -13.17
CA PRO A 136 -42.48 6.52 -12.62
C PRO A 136 -41.42 5.46 -12.96
N ALA A 137 -40.52 5.73 -13.92
CA ALA A 137 -39.44 4.84 -14.32
C ALA A 137 -38.10 5.15 -13.61
N GLU A 138 -38.11 6.02 -12.60
CA GLU A 138 -36.90 6.44 -11.91
C GLU A 138 -36.15 5.27 -11.26
N ARG A 139 -34.83 5.24 -11.44
CA ARG A 139 -33.96 4.17 -10.91
C ARG A 139 -32.56 4.69 -10.65
N LYS A 140 -31.94 4.26 -9.55
CA LYS A 140 -30.61 4.71 -9.14
C LYS A 140 -29.53 3.93 -9.88
N ILE A 141 -28.58 4.63 -10.50
CA ILE A 141 -27.41 4.02 -11.14
C ILE A 141 -26.12 4.25 -10.35
N CYS A 142 -26.06 5.32 -9.54
CA CYS A 142 -24.87 5.66 -8.76
C CYS A 142 -25.26 6.06 -7.33
N ALA A 143 -24.69 5.38 -6.33
CA ALA A 143 -24.81 5.75 -4.93
C ALA A 143 -23.69 6.72 -4.56
N ILE A 144 -24.02 7.79 -3.82
CA ILE A 144 -23.05 8.79 -3.36
C ILE A 144 -23.19 8.96 -1.85
N GLY A 145 -22.05 8.85 -1.15
CA GLY A 145 -21.97 9.06 0.28
C GLY A 145 -20.60 9.62 0.63
N VAL A 146 -20.58 10.88 1.07
CA VAL A 146 -19.35 11.63 1.35
C VAL A 146 -19.23 11.98 2.82
N ARG A 147 -18.02 12.36 3.21
CA ARG A 147 -17.72 13.03 4.48
C ARG A 147 -16.95 14.30 4.16
N LEU A 148 -17.37 15.42 4.74
CA LEU A 148 -16.66 16.71 4.66
C LEU A 148 -16.41 17.21 6.08
N ARG A 149 -15.15 17.55 6.39
CA ARG A 149 -14.80 18.21 7.65
C ARG A 149 -13.53 19.03 7.44
N ARG A 150 -13.56 20.28 7.93
CA ARG A 150 -12.44 21.24 7.84
C ARG A 150 -11.93 21.43 6.40
N GLY A 151 -12.84 21.61 5.45
CA GLY A 151 -12.49 21.87 4.05
C GLY A 151 -11.88 20.68 3.30
N ARG A 152 -11.99 19.45 3.82
CA ARG A 152 -11.49 18.25 3.16
C ARG A 152 -12.56 17.18 3.00
N THR A 153 -12.57 16.49 1.86
CA THR A 153 -13.57 15.45 1.52
C THR A 153 -12.99 14.04 1.65
N MET A 154 -13.85 13.04 1.86
CA MET A 154 -13.52 11.61 1.88
C MET A 154 -14.78 10.80 1.53
N HIS A 155 -14.59 9.52 1.20
CA HIS A 155 -15.59 8.68 0.57
C HIS A 155 -16.01 9.28 -0.78
N GLY A 156 -17.12 8.83 -1.36
CA GLY A 156 -17.44 9.23 -2.73
C GLY A 156 -18.61 8.46 -3.31
N PHE A 157 -18.38 7.84 -4.46
CA PHE A 157 -19.43 7.27 -5.29
C PHE A 157 -19.19 5.79 -5.61
N GLY A 158 -20.27 5.05 -5.84
CA GLY A 158 -20.27 3.70 -6.42
C GLY A 158 -21.17 3.68 -7.64
N LEU A 159 -20.58 3.67 -8.83
CA LEU A 159 -21.27 3.66 -10.11
C LEU A 159 -21.37 2.24 -10.64
N ASN A 160 -22.60 1.76 -10.84
CA ASN A 160 -22.82 0.39 -11.31
C ASN A 160 -22.54 0.28 -12.82
N VAL A 161 -21.49 -0.47 -13.20
CA VAL A 161 -21.11 -0.67 -14.60
C VAL A 161 -21.65 -2.01 -15.10
N THR A 162 -21.02 -3.11 -14.70
CA THR A 162 -21.44 -4.50 -14.96
C THR A 162 -21.80 -5.22 -13.65
N THR A 163 -22.00 -4.44 -12.58
CA THR A 163 -22.22 -4.90 -11.20
C THR A 163 -23.35 -5.92 -11.10
N ASP A 164 -23.13 -6.99 -10.33
CA ASP A 164 -24.22 -7.88 -9.92
C ASP A 164 -25.15 -7.17 -8.93
N LEU A 165 -26.32 -6.75 -9.43
CA LEU A 165 -27.30 -6.00 -8.65
C LEU A 165 -28.17 -6.88 -7.75
N ASN A 166 -28.06 -8.21 -7.81
CA ASN A 166 -28.77 -9.09 -6.87
C ASN A 166 -28.37 -8.80 -5.42
N TYR A 167 -27.10 -8.46 -5.19
CA TYR A 167 -26.63 -7.99 -3.88
C TYR A 167 -27.37 -6.75 -3.37
N MET A 168 -27.76 -5.83 -4.26
CA MET A 168 -28.54 -4.65 -3.88
C MET A 168 -30.04 -4.96 -3.75
N ARG A 169 -30.58 -5.82 -4.61
CA ARG A 169 -32.03 -6.09 -4.72
C ARG A 169 -32.52 -7.06 -3.65
N GLU A 170 -31.76 -8.13 -3.41
CA GLU A 170 -32.16 -9.24 -2.55
C GLU A 170 -31.61 -9.13 -1.12
N HIS A 171 -30.40 -8.58 -0.96
CA HIS A 171 -29.66 -8.66 0.31
C HIS A 171 -29.71 -7.38 1.15
N ILE A 172 -30.05 -6.23 0.58
CA ILE A 172 -30.18 -4.96 1.31
C ILE A 172 -31.39 -4.13 0.85
N VAL A 173 -31.67 -3.04 1.57
CA VAL A 173 -32.41 -1.88 1.07
C VAL A 173 -31.38 -0.78 0.76
N PRO A 174 -30.98 -0.59 -0.51
CA PRO A 174 -29.86 0.27 -0.85
C PRO A 174 -30.17 1.74 -0.50
N CYS A 175 -29.26 2.39 0.20
CA CYS A 175 -29.40 3.75 0.73
C CYS A 175 -30.62 3.95 1.66
N GLY A 176 -31.27 2.88 2.14
CA GLY A 176 -32.51 2.95 2.92
C GLY A 176 -33.74 3.31 2.07
N ILE A 177 -33.66 3.21 0.73
CA ILE A 177 -34.73 3.58 -0.21
C ILE A 177 -35.38 2.30 -0.73
N GLY A 178 -36.47 1.86 -0.10
CA GLY A 178 -37.14 0.59 -0.42
C GLY A 178 -38.11 0.65 -1.61
N ASP A 179 -38.53 1.84 -2.02
CA ASP A 179 -39.54 2.06 -3.06
C ASP A 179 -38.94 2.33 -4.44
N LYS A 180 -37.62 2.44 -4.57
CA LYS A 180 -36.94 2.81 -5.83
C LYS A 180 -35.96 1.74 -6.29
N PRO A 181 -36.01 1.32 -7.56
CA PRO A 181 -35.09 0.32 -8.09
C PRO A 181 -33.66 0.86 -8.31
N VAL A 182 -32.73 -0.07 -8.48
CA VAL A 182 -31.34 0.18 -8.90
C VAL A 182 -31.07 -0.42 -10.28
N THR A 183 -30.16 0.18 -11.05
CA THR A 183 -29.72 -0.26 -12.38
C THR A 183 -28.20 -0.15 -12.56
N SER A 184 -27.68 -0.58 -13.71
CA SER A 184 -26.28 -0.51 -14.13
C SER A 184 -26.16 -0.15 -15.61
N LEU A 185 -25.00 0.34 -16.05
CA LEU A 185 -24.74 0.60 -17.49
C LEU A 185 -25.05 -0.62 -18.36
N ALA A 186 -24.71 -1.82 -17.91
CA ALA A 186 -24.98 -3.06 -18.63
C ALA A 186 -26.49 -3.37 -18.77
N GLU A 187 -27.29 -3.16 -17.72
CA GLU A 187 -28.75 -3.36 -17.79
C GLU A 187 -29.44 -2.32 -18.69
N GLU A 188 -28.84 -1.13 -18.83
CA GLU A 188 -29.29 -0.10 -19.78
C GLU A 188 -28.79 -0.32 -21.21
N GLY A 189 -28.11 -1.45 -21.48
CA GLY A 189 -27.62 -1.80 -22.82
C GLY A 189 -26.33 -1.09 -23.23
N ILE A 190 -25.62 -0.44 -22.31
CA ILE A 190 -24.34 0.21 -22.57
C ILE A 190 -23.20 -0.79 -22.34
N ALA A 191 -22.58 -1.24 -23.43
CA ALA A 191 -21.48 -2.20 -23.41
C ALA A 191 -20.12 -1.50 -23.25
N VAL A 192 -19.80 -1.10 -22.02
CA VAL A 192 -18.51 -0.50 -21.63
C VAL A 192 -17.87 -1.24 -20.47
N SER A 193 -16.53 -1.24 -20.43
CA SER A 193 -15.79 -1.81 -19.30
C SER A 193 -15.62 -0.79 -18.16
N VAL A 194 -15.30 -1.27 -16.95
CA VAL A 194 -14.94 -0.40 -15.82
C VAL A 194 -13.78 0.54 -16.17
N ARG A 195 -12.86 0.09 -17.04
CA ARG A 195 -11.75 0.89 -17.54
C ARG A 195 -12.22 2.07 -18.39
N ASP A 196 -13.12 1.82 -19.33
CA ASP A 196 -13.66 2.88 -20.19
C ASP A 196 -14.35 3.96 -19.35
N VAL A 197 -15.11 3.54 -18.33
CA VAL A 197 -15.77 4.46 -17.39
C VAL A 197 -14.74 5.22 -16.54
N ALA A 198 -13.70 4.55 -16.04
CA ALA A 198 -12.63 5.20 -15.28
C ALA A 198 -11.86 6.23 -16.11
N ASP A 199 -11.64 5.96 -17.40
CA ASP A 199 -10.99 6.88 -18.34
C ASP A 199 -11.80 8.17 -18.53
N VAL A 200 -13.11 8.05 -18.78
CA VAL A 200 -14.03 9.20 -18.89
C VAL A 200 -14.09 10.00 -17.59
N ILE A 201 -14.27 9.32 -16.45
CA ILE A 201 -14.33 9.98 -15.14
C ILE A 201 -13.02 10.71 -14.81
N SER A 202 -11.87 10.09 -15.07
CA SER A 202 -10.56 10.70 -14.80
C SER A 202 -10.40 12.04 -15.52
N ARG A 203 -10.78 12.08 -16.81
CA ARG A 203 -10.67 13.28 -17.63
C ARG A 203 -11.62 14.39 -17.15
N LEU A 204 -12.90 14.05 -16.97
CA LEU A 204 -13.91 15.02 -16.51
C LEU A 204 -13.62 15.53 -15.10
N ALA A 205 -13.10 14.67 -14.22
CA ALA A 205 -12.69 15.07 -12.87
C ALA A 205 -11.50 16.05 -12.90
N ALA A 206 -10.55 15.87 -13.82
CA ALA A 206 -9.42 16.80 -13.98
C ALA A 206 -9.87 18.18 -14.47
N GLU A 207 -10.82 18.23 -15.41
CA GLU A 207 -11.43 19.48 -15.86
C GLU A 207 -12.16 20.19 -14.70
N ARG A 208 -12.89 19.42 -13.88
CA ARG A 208 -13.72 19.94 -12.79
C ARG A 208 -12.94 20.33 -11.52
N TRP A 209 -11.91 19.56 -11.15
CA TRP A 209 -11.22 19.68 -9.86
C TRP A 209 -9.71 19.89 -9.97
N GLY A 210 -9.09 19.56 -11.11
CA GLY A 210 -7.65 19.68 -11.35
C GLY A 210 -7.24 20.92 -12.15
N GLY A 211 -8.17 21.82 -12.46
CA GLY A 211 -7.89 22.97 -13.34
C GLY A 211 -7.45 22.56 -14.76
N GLY A 212 -7.86 21.37 -15.21
CA GLY A 212 -7.46 20.77 -16.48
C GLY A 212 -6.15 19.97 -16.43
N ALA A 213 -5.43 19.94 -15.31
CA ALA A 213 -4.22 19.14 -15.13
C ALA A 213 -4.52 17.83 -14.41
N VAL A 214 -4.01 16.72 -14.93
CA VAL A 214 -4.15 15.38 -14.36
C VAL A 214 -2.79 14.68 -14.32
N GLU A 215 -2.54 13.99 -13.22
CA GLU A 215 -1.43 13.06 -13.08
C GLU A 215 -2.04 11.71 -12.70
N ARG A 216 -2.00 10.74 -13.63
CA ARG A 216 -2.68 9.46 -13.45
C ARG A 216 -1.67 8.32 -13.40
N GLN A 217 -1.80 7.47 -12.38
CA GLN A 217 -1.06 6.22 -12.27
C GLN A 217 -2.01 5.07 -11.98
N ASP A 218 -1.78 3.97 -12.68
CA ASP A 218 -2.63 2.80 -12.59
C ASP A 218 -1.78 1.61 -12.14
N VAL A 219 -2.31 0.82 -11.19
CA VAL A 219 -1.87 -0.57 -11.08
C VAL A 219 -2.27 -1.34 -12.34
N ALA A 220 -1.69 -2.51 -12.56
CA ALA A 220 -2.04 -3.34 -13.71
C ALA A 220 -3.56 -3.65 -13.77
N TRP A 221 -4.18 -3.36 -14.91
CA TRP A 221 -5.61 -3.61 -15.18
C TRP A 221 -5.96 -5.11 -15.29
N ALA A 222 -4.97 -5.96 -15.59
CA ALA A 222 -5.18 -7.40 -15.76
C ALA A 222 -4.63 -8.16 -14.54
N HIS A 223 -5.50 -8.94 -13.88
CA HIS A 223 -5.11 -9.99 -12.95
C HIS A 223 -5.66 -11.33 -13.44
N ALA A 224 -4.98 -12.43 -13.07
CA ALA A 224 -5.41 -13.78 -13.45
C ALA A 224 -6.88 -13.99 -13.08
N ALA A 225 -7.66 -14.55 -14.00
CA ALA A 225 -9.12 -14.70 -13.91
C ALA A 225 -9.62 -15.51 -12.69
N ASP A 226 -8.71 -16.08 -11.90
CA ASP A 226 -9.02 -16.95 -10.76
C ASP A 226 -8.65 -16.34 -9.39
N GLY A 227 -8.14 -15.10 -9.34
CA GLY A 227 -7.85 -14.39 -8.08
C GLY A 227 -6.84 -15.09 -7.16
N ARG A 228 -6.13 -16.14 -7.63
CA ARG A 228 -5.25 -16.91 -6.77
C ARG A 228 -3.99 -16.14 -6.44
N ASP A 229 -3.64 -16.15 -5.16
CA ASP A 229 -2.30 -15.79 -4.72
C ASP A 229 -1.30 -16.77 -5.37
N LEU A 230 -0.35 -16.21 -6.09
CA LEU A 230 0.65 -16.96 -6.85
C LEU A 230 1.79 -17.46 -5.95
N SER A 231 1.67 -17.24 -4.64
CA SER A 231 2.56 -17.71 -3.57
C SER A 231 2.64 -19.23 -3.44
N ALA A 232 1.97 -20.01 -4.31
CA ALA A 232 1.96 -21.47 -4.26
C ALA A 232 3.39 -22.01 -4.07
N PHE A 233 3.66 -22.36 -2.81
CA PHE A 233 4.95 -22.77 -2.30
C PHE A 233 5.50 -23.92 -3.14
N SER A 234 6.83 -23.98 -3.19
CA SER A 234 7.63 -25.10 -3.67
C SER A 234 6.86 -26.42 -3.68
N ARG A 235 6.73 -27.04 -4.86
CA ARG A 235 6.13 -28.38 -5.02
C ARG A 235 7.00 -29.43 -4.30
N GLY A 236 6.87 -29.59 -2.98
CA GLY A 236 7.54 -30.65 -2.22
C GLY A 236 7.75 -30.37 -0.73
N GLU A 237 7.76 -31.45 0.07
CA GLU A 237 8.02 -31.45 1.54
C GLU A 237 9.51 -31.51 1.90
N GLY A 238 10.34 -30.74 1.20
CA GLY A 238 11.79 -30.63 1.46
C GLY A 238 12.27 -29.19 1.29
N PRO A 239 13.58 -28.91 1.36
CA PRO A 239 14.13 -27.56 1.16
C PRO A 239 13.80 -26.90 -0.19
N GLY A 240 13.02 -27.56 -1.06
CA GLY A 240 12.58 -27.03 -2.34
C GLY A 240 13.73 -26.90 -3.33
N GLU A 241 13.46 -27.04 -4.62
CA GLU A 241 14.34 -26.41 -5.60
C GLU A 241 14.07 -24.91 -5.58
N GLN A 242 15.13 -24.09 -5.62
CA GLN A 242 14.99 -22.64 -5.75
C GLN A 242 14.03 -22.30 -6.88
N VAL A 243 12.99 -21.53 -6.57
CA VAL A 243 12.02 -21.09 -7.56
C VAL A 243 12.76 -20.21 -8.58
N LYS A 244 12.80 -20.63 -9.85
CA LYS A 244 13.29 -19.77 -10.93
C LYS A 244 12.34 -18.58 -11.08
N LEU A 245 12.72 -17.42 -10.52
CA LEU A 245 11.90 -16.21 -10.56
C LEU A 245 11.80 -15.60 -11.98
N VAL A 246 12.74 -15.86 -12.89
CA VAL A 246 12.54 -15.66 -14.35
C VAL A 246 11.77 -16.84 -14.96
N SER A 247 10.57 -17.07 -14.45
CA SER A 247 9.60 -17.95 -15.12
C SER A 247 8.98 -17.20 -16.31
N SER A 248 8.45 -17.93 -17.30
CA SER A 248 7.66 -17.34 -18.38
C SER A 248 6.52 -16.43 -17.87
N ARG A 249 6.00 -16.72 -16.67
CA ARG A 249 4.98 -15.91 -16.00
C ARG A 249 5.52 -14.59 -15.47
N ALA A 250 6.74 -14.54 -14.94
CA ALA A 250 7.33 -13.29 -14.46
C ALA A 250 7.66 -12.35 -15.62
N THR A 251 8.23 -12.90 -16.71
CA THR A 251 8.45 -12.14 -17.95
C THR A 251 7.13 -11.59 -18.51
N ALA A 252 6.09 -12.41 -18.60
CA ALA A 252 4.78 -11.97 -19.08
C ALA A 252 4.17 -10.84 -18.20
N ARG A 253 4.41 -10.83 -16.89
CA ARG A 253 3.96 -9.73 -16.01
C ARG A 253 4.75 -8.44 -16.24
N MET A 254 6.07 -8.54 -16.44
CA MET A 254 6.90 -7.37 -16.77
C MET A 254 6.49 -6.79 -18.12
N GLU A 255 6.28 -7.62 -19.14
CA GLU A 255 5.79 -7.22 -20.46
C GLU A 255 4.39 -6.59 -20.39
N ALA A 256 3.46 -7.19 -19.64
CA ALA A 256 2.14 -6.62 -19.41
C ALA A 256 2.19 -5.28 -18.65
N ALA A 257 3.21 -5.09 -17.82
CA ALA A 257 3.49 -3.82 -17.19
C ALA A 257 4.23 -2.84 -18.14
N GLY A 258 4.61 -3.22 -19.37
CA GLY A 258 5.30 -2.35 -20.32
C GLY A 258 6.82 -2.34 -20.20
N VAL A 259 7.41 -3.30 -19.48
CA VAL A 259 8.86 -3.49 -19.38
C VAL A 259 9.26 -4.67 -20.28
N THR A 260 9.58 -4.36 -21.53
CA THR A 260 9.96 -5.35 -22.57
C THR A 260 11.46 -5.55 -22.68
N ASP A 261 12.25 -4.53 -22.30
CA ASP A 261 13.70 -4.52 -22.46
C ASP A 261 14.38 -4.40 -21.09
N GLY A 262 15.39 -5.25 -20.88
CA GLY A 262 16.26 -5.20 -19.72
C GLY A 262 17.72 -5.18 -20.16
N LEU A 263 18.59 -4.59 -19.34
CA LEU A 263 20.02 -4.64 -19.57
C LEU A 263 20.48 -6.10 -19.67
N SER A 264 21.35 -6.37 -20.64
CA SER A 264 22.01 -7.67 -20.76
C SER A 264 22.76 -7.97 -19.46
N ILE A 265 22.86 -9.27 -19.11
CA ILE A 265 23.68 -9.72 -17.98
C ILE A 265 25.16 -9.30 -18.16
N GLU A 266 25.59 -9.08 -19.40
CA GLU A 266 26.94 -8.62 -19.74
C GLU A 266 27.16 -7.12 -19.52
N THR A 267 26.09 -6.34 -19.33
CA THR A 267 26.20 -4.90 -19.11
C THR A 267 26.94 -4.63 -17.80
N ARG A 268 28.13 -4.03 -17.91
CA ARG A 268 28.98 -3.73 -16.76
C ARG A 268 28.29 -2.78 -15.80
N LYS A 269 28.41 -3.07 -14.50
CA LYS A 269 27.99 -2.15 -13.44
C LYS A 269 28.83 -0.86 -13.53
N PRO A 270 28.18 0.31 -13.56
CA PRO A 270 28.85 1.60 -13.46
C PRO A 270 29.76 1.69 -12.23
N ASP A 271 30.78 2.53 -12.30
CA ASP A 271 31.79 2.63 -11.24
C ASP A 271 31.20 3.14 -9.92
N TRP A 272 30.19 4.01 -9.96
CA TRP A 272 29.49 4.52 -8.76
C TRP A 272 28.61 3.49 -8.05
N LEU A 273 28.40 2.31 -8.64
CA LEU A 273 27.69 1.18 -8.03
C LEU A 273 28.63 0.12 -7.46
N ARG A 274 29.94 0.38 -7.42
CA ARG A 274 30.92 -0.52 -6.80
C ARG A 274 31.14 -0.10 -5.35
N PRO A 275 30.63 -0.88 -4.37
CA PRO A 275 30.88 -0.59 -2.97
C PRO A 275 32.34 -0.83 -2.61
N LYS A 276 32.85 -0.04 -1.67
CA LYS A 276 34.16 -0.26 -1.04
C LYS A 276 33.91 -0.94 0.30
N VAL A 277 33.91 -2.27 0.29
CA VAL A 277 33.73 -3.04 1.54
C VAL A 277 35.09 -3.29 2.17
N GLU A 278 35.30 -2.77 3.38
CA GLU A 278 36.47 -3.07 4.20
C GLU A 278 36.06 -3.98 5.37
N LEU A 279 36.59 -5.22 5.38
CA LEU A 279 36.30 -6.20 6.43
C LEU A 279 37.30 -6.04 7.58
N GLY A 280 37.05 -5.08 8.46
CA GLY A 280 37.85 -4.81 9.66
C GLY A 280 37.62 -5.80 10.81
N PRO A 281 38.35 -5.67 11.93
CA PRO A 281 38.18 -6.51 13.12
C PRO A 281 36.76 -6.47 13.71
N GLU A 282 36.13 -5.29 13.73
CA GLU A 282 34.77 -5.09 14.26
C GLU A 282 33.72 -5.89 13.48
N VAL A 283 33.84 -5.92 12.15
CA VAL A 283 33.02 -6.75 11.26
C VAL A 283 33.16 -8.23 11.64
N MET A 284 34.39 -8.69 11.93
CA MET A 284 34.66 -10.10 12.25
C MET A 284 34.11 -10.50 13.63
N ASP A 285 34.24 -9.63 14.63
CA ASP A 285 33.68 -9.86 15.97
C ASP A 285 32.15 -9.89 15.95
N LEU A 286 31.53 -9.09 15.09
CA LEU A 286 30.10 -9.16 14.87
C LEU A 286 29.69 -10.49 14.25
N LYS A 287 30.34 -10.92 13.17
CA LYS A 287 30.06 -12.23 12.56
C LYS A 287 30.18 -13.36 13.57
N LYS A 288 31.15 -13.27 14.48
CA LYS A 288 31.31 -14.23 15.57
C LYS A 288 30.12 -14.19 16.55
N THR A 289 29.65 -13.00 16.92
CA THR A 289 28.50 -12.82 17.81
C THR A 289 27.23 -13.39 17.20
N ILE A 290 26.89 -13.01 15.96
CA ILE A 290 25.73 -13.52 15.22
C ILE A 290 25.73 -15.05 15.15
N ARG A 291 26.86 -15.64 14.75
CA ARG A 291 27.02 -17.10 14.68
C ARG A 291 26.94 -17.77 16.05
N SER A 292 27.52 -17.16 17.09
CA SER A 292 27.51 -17.74 18.45
C SER A 292 26.12 -17.77 19.07
N LEU A 293 25.25 -16.84 18.65
CA LEU A 293 23.87 -16.75 19.10
C LEU A 293 22.91 -17.40 18.10
N ASP A 294 23.41 -18.01 17.02
CA ASP A 294 22.62 -18.67 15.98
C ASP A 294 21.48 -17.76 15.47
N LEU A 295 21.86 -16.52 15.18
CA LEU A 295 20.99 -15.49 14.61
C LEU A 295 21.28 -15.29 13.13
N VAL A 296 20.31 -14.71 12.42
CA VAL A 296 20.43 -14.37 11.01
C VAL A 296 20.41 -12.85 10.84
N THR A 297 21.24 -12.34 9.92
CA THR A 297 21.21 -10.92 9.53
C THR A 297 20.98 -10.80 8.04
N VAL A 298 20.08 -9.90 7.65
CA VAL A 298 19.88 -9.58 6.22
C VAL A 298 21.16 -9.00 5.62
N CYS A 299 22.03 -8.44 6.44
CA CYS A 299 23.29 -7.87 6.01
C CYS A 299 24.22 -8.92 5.40
N GLU A 300 24.25 -10.14 5.95
CA GLU A 300 25.00 -11.27 5.40
C GLU A 300 24.22 -11.96 4.27
N ASP A 301 22.94 -12.29 4.49
CA ASP A 301 22.14 -13.10 3.56
C ASP A 301 21.77 -12.37 2.28
N ALA A 302 21.58 -11.06 2.33
CA ALA A 302 21.26 -10.25 1.15
C ALA A 302 22.52 -9.68 0.45
N GLY A 303 23.73 -10.02 0.93
CA GLY A 303 24.99 -9.53 0.38
C GLY A 303 25.11 -8.00 0.43
N CYS A 304 24.83 -7.40 1.60
CA CYS A 304 24.69 -5.95 1.72
C CYS A 304 26.02 -5.22 1.44
N PRO A 305 26.03 -4.22 0.53
CA PRO A 305 27.23 -3.43 0.23
C PRO A 305 27.66 -2.50 1.37
N ASN A 306 26.77 -2.19 2.32
CA ASN A 306 26.95 -1.14 3.32
C ASN A 306 27.33 -1.69 4.71
N LEU A 307 27.82 -2.93 4.74
CA LEU A 307 28.04 -3.70 5.97
C LEU A 307 28.95 -2.98 6.97
N SER A 308 30.11 -2.52 6.51
CA SER A 308 31.12 -1.84 7.33
C SER A 308 30.59 -0.52 7.91
N ASP A 309 29.85 0.23 7.09
CA ASP A 309 29.45 1.60 7.39
C ASP A 309 28.32 1.63 8.42
N CYS A 310 27.28 0.79 8.25
CA CYS A 310 26.19 0.69 9.21
C CYS A 310 26.68 0.26 10.60
N TRP A 311 27.65 -0.65 10.65
CA TRP A 311 28.15 -1.18 11.92
C TRP A 311 29.04 -0.21 12.66
N SER A 312 29.86 0.56 11.92
CA SER A 312 30.66 1.63 12.51
C SER A 312 29.79 2.73 13.15
N ASP A 313 28.55 2.89 12.67
CA ASP A 313 27.54 3.81 13.21
C ASP A 313 26.70 3.21 14.39
N GLY A 314 27.03 1.98 14.80
CA GLY A 314 26.32 1.29 15.89
C GLY A 314 24.91 0.84 15.50
N THR A 315 24.69 0.49 14.23
CA THR A 315 23.41 0.02 13.69
C THR A 315 23.55 -1.36 13.04
N ALA A 316 22.69 -2.32 13.37
CA ALA A 316 22.62 -3.61 12.68
C ALA A 316 21.19 -4.04 12.39
N THR A 317 21.02 -4.87 11.35
CA THR A 317 19.71 -5.42 10.95
C THR A 317 19.64 -6.92 11.17
N PHE A 318 18.76 -7.34 12.07
CA PHE A 318 18.50 -8.74 12.40
C PHE A 318 17.29 -9.23 11.61
N MET A 319 17.39 -10.41 11.02
CA MET A 319 16.27 -11.09 10.38
C MET A 319 15.69 -12.10 11.35
N VAL A 320 14.50 -11.80 11.88
CA VAL A 320 13.76 -12.69 12.79
C VAL A 320 12.79 -13.58 12.00
N LEU A 321 12.28 -14.63 12.63
CA LEU A 321 11.39 -15.64 12.04
C LEU A 321 12.05 -16.52 10.96
N GLY A 322 13.39 -16.58 10.98
CA GLY A 322 14.21 -17.43 10.11
C GLY A 322 14.49 -16.84 8.72
N GLU A 323 15.08 -17.68 7.86
CA GLU A 323 15.60 -17.30 6.54
C GLU A 323 14.76 -17.80 5.35
N ARG A 324 13.64 -18.49 5.63
CA ARG A 324 12.77 -19.10 4.62
C ARG A 324 11.48 -18.31 4.51
N CYS A 325 11.21 -17.76 3.33
CA CYS A 325 10.07 -16.89 3.08
C CYS A 325 8.93 -17.64 2.41
N THR A 326 7.70 -17.27 2.77
CA THR A 326 6.47 -17.77 2.14
C THR A 326 6.16 -17.16 0.77
N ARG A 327 6.95 -16.17 0.35
CA ARG A 327 6.68 -15.36 -0.86
C ARG A 327 7.92 -15.29 -1.77
N ALA A 328 7.68 -15.30 -3.07
CA ALA A 328 8.69 -15.19 -4.12
C ALA A 328 8.65 -13.81 -4.80
N CYS A 329 9.17 -12.78 -4.15
CA CYS A 329 9.31 -11.44 -4.75
C CYS A 329 10.43 -11.44 -5.81
N GLY A 330 10.17 -10.86 -6.98
CA GLY A 330 11.03 -10.89 -8.17
C GLY A 330 12.47 -10.38 -7.98
N PHE A 331 12.70 -9.58 -6.94
CA PHE A 331 13.95 -8.91 -6.61
C PHE A 331 14.69 -9.50 -5.40
N CYS A 332 14.03 -10.34 -4.60
CA CYS A 332 14.49 -10.71 -3.26
C CYS A 332 15.34 -11.98 -3.30
N LEU A 333 16.52 -11.93 -2.67
CA LEU A 333 17.46 -13.06 -2.62
C LEU A 333 17.10 -14.12 -1.55
N VAL A 334 16.21 -13.78 -0.61
CA VAL A 334 15.80 -14.68 0.47
C VAL A 334 15.14 -15.94 -0.11
N ASP A 335 15.49 -17.10 0.46
CA ASP A 335 14.99 -18.38 -0.03
C ASP A 335 13.47 -18.49 0.09
N THR A 336 12.83 -19.01 -0.95
CA THR A 336 11.38 -19.27 -0.93
C THR A 336 11.14 -20.74 -0.69
N SER A 337 10.84 -21.09 0.56
CA SER A 337 10.57 -22.46 0.98
C SER A 337 9.70 -22.48 2.24
N LYS A 338 9.19 -23.66 2.63
CA LYS A 338 8.37 -23.79 3.85
C LYS A 338 9.19 -23.40 5.09
N PRO A 339 8.76 -22.39 5.88
CA PRO A 339 9.46 -21.98 7.08
C PRO A 339 9.45 -23.06 8.17
N LEU A 340 10.43 -23.00 9.05
CA LEU A 340 10.41 -23.74 10.33
C LEU A 340 9.52 -23.00 11.34
N ALA A 341 9.17 -23.69 12.42
CA ALA A 341 8.49 -23.03 13.55
C ALA A 341 9.40 -21.93 14.13
N PRO A 342 8.85 -20.76 14.51
CA PRO A 342 9.61 -19.74 15.22
C PRO A 342 10.26 -20.30 16.48
N ALA A 343 11.55 -20.00 16.69
CA ALA A 343 12.25 -20.40 17.91
C ALA A 343 11.79 -19.53 19.09
N ALA A 344 11.31 -20.14 20.16
CA ALA A 344 10.72 -19.40 21.29
C ALA A 344 11.73 -18.51 22.05
N ASP A 345 13.02 -18.83 21.95
CA ASP A 345 14.13 -18.10 22.57
C ASP A 345 14.80 -17.06 21.64
N GLU A 346 14.38 -16.96 20.37
CA GLU A 346 14.89 -15.97 19.40
C GLU A 346 14.82 -14.53 19.94
N PRO A 347 13.71 -14.06 20.57
CA PRO A 347 13.63 -12.72 21.13
C PRO A 347 14.75 -12.41 22.14
N GLN A 348 15.06 -13.36 23.02
CA GLN A 348 16.09 -13.18 24.05
C GLN A 348 17.49 -13.19 23.43
N ARG A 349 17.74 -14.06 22.44
CA ARG A 349 19.02 -14.09 21.70
C ARG A 349 19.26 -12.80 20.93
N VAL A 350 18.23 -12.25 20.27
CA VAL A 350 18.29 -10.96 19.58
C VAL A 350 18.61 -9.82 20.56
N ALA A 351 17.90 -9.74 21.69
CA ALA A 351 18.18 -8.75 22.71
C ALA A 351 19.60 -8.85 23.28
N GLU A 352 20.08 -10.08 23.51
CA GLU A 352 21.45 -10.35 23.95
C GLU A 352 22.49 -9.90 22.92
N ALA A 353 22.27 -10.15 21.63
CA ALA A 353 23.16 -9.69 20.57
C ALA A 353 23.28 -8.16 20.56
N ILE A 354 22.15 -7.47 20.57
CA ILE A 354 22.06 -6.00 20.57
C ILE A 354 22.79 -5.40 21.78
N ASP A 355 22.66 -6.01 22.95
CA ASP A 355 23.34 -5.59 24.17
C ASP A 355 24.86 -5.84 24.13
N ARG A 356 25.30 -7.05 23.74
CA ARG A 356 26.73 -7.39 23.59
C ARG A 356 27.45 -6.49 22.60
N MET A 357 26.75 -6.10 21.53
CA MET A 357 27.27 -5.23 20.48
C MET A 357 27.15 -3.75 20.83
N ALA A 358 26.51 -3.42 21.94
CA ALA A 358 26.24 -2.06 22.39
C ALA A 358 25.58 -1.16 21.32
N LEU A 359 24.64 -1.71 20.54
CA LEU A 359 24.00 -0.94 19.46
C LEU A 359 23.15 0.20 20.00
N ASP A 360 23.20 1.34 19.32
CA ASP A 360 22.33 2.49 19.58
C ASP A 360 21.00 2.35 18.84
N HIS A 361 21.02 1.70 17.68
CA HIS A 361 19.85 1.52 16.83
C HIS A 361 19.83 0.08 16.29
N ALA A 362 18.74 -0.65 16.55
CA ALA A 362 18.53 -2.00 16.05
C ALA A 362 17.38 -2.01 15.05
N VAL A 363 17.62 -2.62 13.88
CA VAL A 363 16.56 -2.87 12.89
C VAL A 363 16.17 -4.35 12.95
N LEU A 364 14.89 -4.62 13.17
CA LEU A 364 14.31 -5.96 13.08
C LEU A 364 13.58 -6.09 11.75
N THR A 365 14.06 -6.96 10.87
CA THR A 365 13.36 -7.34 9.64
C THR A 365 12.82 -8.76 9.75
N MET A 366 11.88 -9.12 8.89
CA MET A 366 11.30 -10.46 8.87
C MET A 366 11.07 -10.97 7.46
N VAL A 367 11.05 -12.29 7.32
CA VAL A 367 10.44 -12.94 6.15
C VAL A 367 8.91 -12.87 6.24
N ALA A 368 8.22 -13.02 5.11
CA ALA A 368 6.78 -13.24 5.16
C ALA A 368 6.50 -14.61 5.80
N ARG A 369 5.52 -14.65 6.71
CA ARG A 369 5.07 -15.84 7.44
C ARG A 369 3.59 -16.09 7.24
N ASP A 370 3.20 -16.24 5.97
CA ASP A 370 1.80 -16.50 5.60
C ASP A 370 1.25 -17.83 6.15
N ASP A 371 2.14 -18.68 6.70
CA ASP A 371 1.85 -19.93 7.42
C ASP A 371 1.37 -19.71 8.87
N LEU A 372 1.62 -18.52 9.46
CA LEU A 372 1.18 -18.15 10.79
C LEU A 372 -0.10 -17.31 10.73
N ALA A 373 -0.98 -17.48 11.71
CA ALA A 373 -2.28 -16.80 11.75
C ALA A 373 -2.14 -15.27 11.87
N ASP A 374 -1.13 -14.81 12.60
CA ASP A 374 -0.83 -13.38 12.83
C ASP A 374 0.26 -12.84 11.88
N GLY A 375 0.64 -13.62 10.87
CA GLY A 375 1.73 -13.29 9.97
C GLY A 375 3.11 -13.13 10.64
N GLY A 376 3.28 -13.56 11.90
CA GLY A 376 4.50 -13.42 12.69
C GLY A 376 4.60 -12.14 13.52
N MET A 377 3.58 -11.28 13.53
CA MET A 377 3.64 -9.97 14.20
C MET A 377 3.81 -10.06 15.72
N ALA A 378 3.20 -11.06 16.38
CA ALA A 378 3.41 -11.26 17.82
C ALA A 378 4.87 -11.60 18.15
N HIS A 379 5.56 -12.31 17.26
CA HIS A 379 6.98 -12.65 17.47
C HIS A 379 7.87 -11.41 17.36
N VAL A 380 7.62 -10.57 16.35
CA VAL A 380 8.35 -9.29 16.20
C VAL A 380 8.10 -8.40 17.43
N ALA A 381 6.86 -8.32 17.91
CA ALA A 381 6.52 -7.60 19.14
C ALA A 381 7.29 -8.13 20.36
N ALA A 382 7.37 -9.45 20.53
CA ALA A 382 8.15 -10.08 21.61
C ALA A 382 9.65 -9.74 21.53
N CYS A 383 10.22 -9.65 20.32
CA CYS A 383 11.59 -9.17 20.12
C CYS A 383 11.76 -7.71 20.58
N VAL A 384 10.83 -6.82 20.21
CA VAL A 384 10.84 -5.41 20.64
C VAL A 384 10.81 -5.31 22.18
N GLU A 385 9.93 -6.05 22.83
CA GLU A 385 9.81 -6.08 24.29
C GLU A 385 11.07 -6.62 24.99
N ALA A 386 11.65 -7.72 24.47
CA ALA A 386 12.87 -8.29 25.00
C ALA A 386 14.06 -7.30 24.90
N ILE A 387 14.17 -6.59 23.78
CA ILE A 387 15.20 -5.56 23.59
C ILE A 387 15.00 -4.41 24.58
N ARG A 388 13.77 -3.91 24.72
CA ARG A 388 13.46 -2.84 25.68
C ARG A 388 13.77 -3.21 27.12
N LEU A 389 13.49 -4.44 27.53
CA LEU A 389 13.78 -4.92 28.87
C LEU A 389 15.30 -4.96 29.14
N ARG A 390 16.08 -5.38 28.13
CA ARG A 390 17.52 -5.57 28.28
C ARG A 390 18.33 -4.30 28.07
N ARG A 391 17.98 -3.49 27.08
CA ARG A 391 18.68 -2.27 26.67
C ARG A 391 17.68 -1.13 26.40
N PRO A 392 17.11 -0.51 27.45
CA PRO A 392 16.04 0.49 27.32
C PRO A 392 16.37 1.67 26.39
N GLN A 393 17.64 2.04 26.31
CA GLN A 393 18.14 3.17 25.51
C GLN A 393 18.28 2.89 24.01
N ALA A 394 18.25 1.63 23.56
CA ALA A 394 18.39 1.31 22.15
C ALA A 394 17.15 1.75 21.37
N ARG A 395 17.33 2.43 20.24
CA ARG A 395 16.23 2.68 19.30
C ARG A 395 15.92 1.41 18.50
N ILE A 396 14.65 1.18 18.19
CA ILE A 396 14.16 -0.03 17.54
C ILE A 396 13.34 0.34 16.30
N GLU A 397 13.83 -0.01 15.12
CA GLU A 397 13.09 0.03 13.86
C GLU A 397 12.60 -1.37 13.50
N THR A 398 11.35 -1.50 13.05
CA THR A 398 10.81 -2.78 12.56
C THR A 398 10.45 -2.68 11.08
N LEU A 399 11.12 -3.45 10.22
CA LEU A 399 10.82 -3.62 8.80
C LEU A 399 9.98 -4.88 8.58
N ILE A 400 8.69 -4.70 8.31
CA ILE A 400 7.73 -5.80 8.32
C ILE A 400 7.18 -6.19 6.95
N SER A 401 6.71 -7.44 6.87
CA SER A 401 5.80 -7.86 5.80
C SER A 401 4.44 -7.16 5.91
N ASP A 402 3.56 -7.30 4.91
CA ASP A 402 2.25 -6.65 4.92
C ASP A 402 1.20 -7.34 5.82
N ALA A 403 1.50 -8.52 6.40
CA ALA A 403 0.54 -9.38 7.11
C ALA A 403 -0.81 -9.56 6.38
N LYS A 404 -0.80 -9.54 5.04
CA LYS A 404 -2.00 -9.57 4.18
C LYS A 404 -2.98 -8.42 4.45
N GLY A 405 -2.53 -7.35 5.11
CA GLY A 405 -3.35 -6.21 5.52
C GLY A 405 -4.20 -6.48 6.77
N ASP A 406 -3.96 -7.58 7.51
CA ASP A 406 -4.78 -7.97 8.65
C ASP A 406 -4.62 -7.00 9.83
N ASP A 407 -5.74 -6.38 10.20
CA ASP A 407 -5.86 -5.41 11.29
C ASP A 407 -5.28 -5.94 12.61
N SER A 408 -5.71 -7.14 13.01
CA SER A 408 -5.38 -7.70 14.32
C SER A 408 -3.90 -8.04 14.43
N SER A 409 -3.31 -8.52 13.35
CA SER A 409 -1.89 -8.83 13.23
C SER A 409 -1.04 -7.57 13.36
N LEU A 410 -1.38 -6.52 12.62
CA LEU A 410 -0.64 -5.25 12.66
C LEU A 410 -0.75 -4.59 14.05
N ASP A 411 -1.94 -4.63 14.66
CA ASP A 411 -2.18 -4.03 15.98
C ASP A 411 -1.32 -4.66 17.08
N LEU A 412 -1.01 -5.98 16.99
CA LEU A 412 -0.09 -6.65 17.93
C LEU A 412 1.29 -5.98 17.95
N LEU A 413 1.84 -5.67 16.78
CA LEU A 413 3.13 -5.00 16.69
C LEU A 413 3.04 -3.51 17.05
N PHE A 414 1.98 -2.83 16.61
CA PHE A 414 1.82 -1.40 16.93
C PHE A 414 1.72 -1.15 18.44
N ALA A 415 1.10 -2.08 19.17
CA ALA A 415 1.03 -2.05 20.63
C ALA A 415 2.41 -2.12 21.31
N SER A 416 3.41 -2.76 20.69
CA SER A 416 4.78 -2.82 21.25
C SER A 416 5.59 -1.55 21.02
N ARG A 417 5.05 -0.56 20.30
CA ARG A 417 5.61 0.79 20.09
C ARG A 417 7.08 0.79 19.63
N PRO A 418 7.42 0.20 18.46
CA PRO A 418 8.72 0.43 17.86
C PRO A 418 8.94 1.93 17.61
N ASP A 419 10.19 2.40 17.65
CA ASP A 419 10.49 3.82 17.42
C ASP A 419 10.24 4.21 15.95
N VAL A 420 10.50 3.28 15.03
CA VAL A 420 10.20 3.43 13.60
C VAL A 420 9.50 2.18 13.10
N MET A 421 8.33 2.37 12.48
CA MET A 421 7.60 1.33 11.76
C MET A 421 7.94 1.46 10.28
N ASN A 422 8.63 0.47 9.73
CA ASN A 422 9.03 0.42 8.33
C ASN A 422 8.24 -0.66 7.56
N HIS A 423 7.64 -0.27 6.44
CA HIS A 423 7.09 -1.20 5.45
C HIS A 423 7.36 -0.69 4.04
N ASN A 424 8.19 -1.42 3.28
CA ASN A 424 8.55 -0.98 1.93
C ASN A 424 7.43 -1.22 0.92
N VAL A 425 7.14 -0.18 0.13
CA VAL A 425 6.35 -0.28 -1.10
C VAL A 425 7.16 -0.94 -2.24
N GLU A 426 8.49 -0.82 -2.22
CA GLU A 426 9.47 -1.38 -3.17
C GLU A 426 9.45 -0.83 -4.61
N THR A 427 8.29 -0.50 -5.17
CA THR A 427 8.17 0.00 -6.55
C THR A 427 6.87 0.79 -6.79
N VAL A 428 6.73 1.38 -7.98
CA VAL A 428 5.58 2.19 -8.41
C VAL A 428 4.34 1.33 -8.71
N ALA A 429 3.15 1.94 -8.72
CA ALA A 429 1.85 1.27 -8.82
C ALA A 429 1.77 0.23 -9.96
N ARG A 430 2.20 0.62 -11.17
CA ARG A 430 2.19 -0.24 -12.37
C ARG A 430 2.99 -1.53 -12.19
N LEU A 431 4.13 -1.45 -11.51
CA LEU A 431 5.09 -2.56 -11.36
C LEU A 431 4.81 -3.45 -10.15
N GLN A 432 3.93 -3.05 -9.23
CA GLN A 432 3.71 -3.75 -7.96
C GLN A 432 3.46 -5.25 -8.15
N ARG A 433 2.53 -5.65 -9.02
CA ARG A 433 2.21 -7.08 -9.19
C ARG A 433 3.27 -7.85 -9.97
N ALA A 434 4.02 -7.17 -10.83
CA ALA A 434 5.11 -7.77 -11.58
C ALA A 434 6.32 -8.05 -10.67
N VAL A 435 6.63 -7.11 -9.78
CA VAL A 435 7.76 -7.17 -8.84
C VAL A 435 7.43 -7.94 -7.56
N ARG A 436 6.21 -7.79 -7.03
CA ARG A 436 5.70 -8.38 -5.78
C ARG A 436 4.38 -9.13 -6.02
N PRO A 437 4.41 -10.36 -6.55
CA PRO A 437 3.21 -11.11 -6.92
C PRO A 437 2.30 -11.53 -5.76
N SER A 438 2.66 -11.24 -4.51
CA SER A 438 1.84 -11.52 -3.31
C SER A 438 1.58 -10.28 -2.45
N ALA A 439 2.01 -9.10 -2.91
CA ALA A 439 1.67 -7.81 -2.30
C ALA A 439 0.80 -6.97 -3.24
N GLY A 440 0.31 -5.83 -2.75
CA GLY A 440 -0.47 -4.88 -3.52
C GLY A 440 -0.16 -3.45 -3.11
N TYR A 441 -0.27 -2.52 -4.07
CA TYR A 441 0.03 -1.10 -3.83
C TYR A 441 -0.83 -0.52 -2.69
N ALA A 442 -2.16 -0.64 -2.83
CA ALA A 442 -3.11 -0.12 -1.85
C ALA A 442 -2.94 -0.78 -0.47
N ARG A 443 -2.62 -2.08 -0.42
CA ARG A 443 -2.31 -2.77 0.84
C ARG A 443 -1.08 -2.17 1.51
N SER A 444 0.02 -2.00 0.79
CA SER A 444 1.25 -1.42 1.35
C SER A 444 1.04 0.01 1.85
N LEU A 445 0.30 0.84 1.10
CA LEU A 445 -0.11 2.17 1.58
C LEU A 445 -1.02 2.06 2.81
N GLY A 446 -1.95 1.11 2.84
CA GLY A 446 -2.83 0.85 3.97
C GLY A 446 -2.05 0.49 5.25
N VAL A 447 -1.02 -0.35 5.15
CA VAL A 447 -0.14 -0.69 6.29
C VAL A 447 0.53 0.56 6.87
N LEU A 448 1.11 1.41 6.00
CA LEU A 448 1.75 2.67 6.40
C LEU A 448 0.75 3.65 7.01
N ALA A 449 -0.42 3.81 6.40
CA ALA A 449 -1.50 4.65 6.91
C ALA A 449 -1.92 4.27 8.32
N ARG A 450 -2.02 2.96 8.61
CA ARG A 450 -2.39 2.47 9.95
C ARG A 450 -1.29 2.72 10.97
N ALA A 451 -0.03 2.49 10.60
CA ALA A 451 1.10 2.79 11.48
C ALA A 451 1.13 4.30 11.83
N LYS A 452 0.85 5.17 10.85
CA LYS A 452 0.73 6.61 11.07
C LYS A 452 -0.44 6.95 12.01
N ALA A 453 -1.61 6.35 11.78
CA ALA A 453 -2.78 6.53 12.63
C ALA A 453 -2.57 6.03 14.07
N ALA A 454 -1.72 5.01 14.26
CA ALA A 454 -1.27 4.52 15.57
C ALA A 454 -0.23 5.44 16.25
N GLY A 455 0.17 6.54 15.59
CA GLY A 455 1.13 7.51 16.12
C GLY A 455 2.55 6.96 16.19
N LEU A 456 2.93 6.10 15.24
CA LEU A 456 4.31 5.64 15.04
C LEU A 456 4.98 6.49 13.96
N THR A 457 6.30 6.67 14.06
CA THR A 457 7.10 7.20 12.95
C THR A 457 7.12 6.16 11.84
N THR A 458 6.72 6.57 10.64
CA THR A 458 6.53 5.67 9.50
C THR A 458 7.67 5.80 8.50
N LYS A 459 8.14 4.64 8.02
CA LYS A 459 9.20 4.56 7.03
C LYS A 459 8.82 3.63 5.90
N THR A 460 9.29 3.96 4.70
CA THR A 460 9.19 3.06 3.56
C THR A 460 10.40 3.21 2.66
N GLY A 461 10.48 2.36 1.65
CA GLY A 461 11.49 2.44 0.62
C GLY A 461 11.02 1.85 -0.70
N PHE A 462 11.69 2.28 -1.76
CA PHE A 462 11.54 1.70 -3.09
C PHE A 462 12.88 1.64 -3.83
N MET A 463 12.93 0.78 -4.84
CA MET A 463 14.10 0.60 -5.68
C MET A 463 13.85 1.19 -7.07
N ALA A 464 14.82 1.96 -7.56
CA ALA A 464 14.88 2.42 -8.95
C ALA A 464 15.63 1.39 -9.83
N GLY A 465 15.28 1.32 -11.11
CA GLY A 465 15.90 0.46 -12.10
C GLY A 465 15.12 -0.83 -12.43
N LEU A 466 13.86 -0.93 -12.01
CA LEU A 466 12.96 -2.06 -12.32
C LEU A 466 12.10 -1.81 -13.57
N GLY A 467 12.08 -0.58 -14.08
CA GLY A 467 11.36 -0.18 -15.30
C GLY A 467 10.33 0.92 -15.05
N GLU A 468 10.38 1.55 -13.88
CA GLU A 468 9.63 2.75 -13.53
C GLU A 468 10.12 3.97 -14.31
N THR A 469 9.20 4.88 -14.62
CA THR A 469 9.54 6.19 -15.17
C THR A 469 9.75 7.21 -14.06
N ASP A 470 10.38 8.35 -14.40
CA ASP A 470 10.55 9.44 -13.44
C ASP A 470 9.21 10.01 -12.96
N ASP A 471 8.23 10.16 -13.85
CA ASP A 471 6.89 10.64 -13.48
C ASP A 471 6.20 9.70 -12.48
N GLU A 472 6.39 8.39 -12.66
CA GLU A 472 5.87 7.39 -11.71
C GLU A 472 6.54 7.49 -10.34
N ILE A 473 7.87 7.67 -10.30
CA ILE A 473 8.60 7.91 -9.05
C ILE A 473 8.09 9.19 -8.37
N VAL A 474 7.91 10.27 -9.13
CA VAL A 474 7.43 11.55 -8.59
C VAL A 474 6.02 11.41 -8.02
N GLY A 475 5.11 10.73 -8.71
CA GLY A 475 3.77 10.52 -8.16
C GLY A 475 3.73 9.53 -6.99
N LEU A 476 4.63 8.54 -6.93
CA LEU A 476 4.83 7.72 -5.73
C LEU A 476 5.28 8.58 -4.53
N LEU A 477 6.27 9.46 -4.73
CA LEU A 477 6.72 10.36 -3.66
C LEU A 477 5.59 11.29 -3.19
N ALA A 478 4.77 11.79 -4.11
CA ALA A 478 3.60 12.59 -3.76
C ALA A 478 2.55 11.77 -2.97
N ASP A 479 2.29 10.52 -3.36
CA ASP A 479 1.39 9.62 -2.64
C ASP A 479 1.88 9.40 -1.20
N LEU A 480 3.17 9.10 -1.03
CA LEU A 480 3.79 8.86 0.28
C LEU A 480 3.77 10.10 1.17
N ALA A 481 4.06 11.28 0.59
CA ALA A 481 3.98 12.56 1.30
C ALA A 481 2.55 12.86 1.77
N ASP A 482 1.55 12.74 0.88
CA ASP A 482 0.15 12.98 1.21
C ASP A 482 -0.43 11.93 2.18
N LEU A 483 0.14 10.72 2.19
CA LEU A 483 -0.18 9.69 3.18
C LEU A 483 0.34 10.05 4.58
N GLY A 484 1.32 10.95 4.68
CA GLY A 484 1.96 11.36 5.93
C GLY A 484 3.17 10.51 6.33
N VAL A 485 3.83 9.87 5.36
CA VAL A 485 5.04 9.06 5.61
C VAL A 485 6.20 9.95 6.04
N ASP A 486 6.90 9.55 7.10
CA ASP A 486 7.94 10.35 7.74
C ASP A 486 9.31 10.19 7.06
N ILE A 487 9.65 8.96 6.67
CA ILE A 487 10.97 8.62 6.12
C ILE A 487 10.82 7.81 4.84
N VAL A 488 11.55 8.18 3.78
CA VAL A 488 11.63 7.41 2.53
C VAL A 488 13.07 7.09 2.17
N THR A 489 13.35 5.84 1.80
CA THR A 489 14.64 5.42 1.25
C THR A 489 14.54 5.06 -0.22
N ILE A 490 15.44 5.58 -1.06
CA ILE A 490 15.48 5.33 -2.50
C ILE A 490 16.84 4.74 -2.89
N GLY A 491 16.86 3.49 -3.34
CA GLY A 491 18.08 2.77 -3.73
C GLY A 491 18.05 2.25 -5.17
N GLN A 492 19.21 1.93 -5.75
CA GLN A 492 19.25 1.20 -7.01
C GLN A 492 18.91 -0.28 -6.77
N TYR A 493 18.00 -0.84 -7.58
CA TYR A 493 17.81 -2.28 -7.70
C TYR A 493 19.10 -2.93 -8.21
N LEU A 494 19.68 -3.78 -7.38
CA LEU A 494 20.79 -4.65 -7.76
C LEU A 494 20.29 -6.07 -7.89
N ARG A 495 20.27 -6.56 -9.13
CA ARG A 495 19.86 -7.93 -9.44
C ARG A 495 20.73 -8.94 -8.68
N PRO A 496 20.16 -9.77 -7.79
CA PRO A 496 20.93 -10.71 -7.00
C PRO A 496 21.56 -11.83 -7.83
N THR A 497 20.78 -12.46 -8.71
CA THR A 497 21.22 -13.53 -9.60
C THR A 497 20.53 -13.43 -10.97
N SER A 498 21.01 -14.20 -11.96
CA SER A 498 20.36 -14.34 -13.27
C SER A 498 18.94 -14.93 -13.21
N HIS A 499 18.52 -15.47 -12.06
CA HIS A 499 17.16 -15.95 -11.83
C HIS A 499 16.18 -14.87 -11.33
N HIS A 500 16.65 -13.66 -11.05
CA HIS A 500 15.81 -12.53 -10.61
C HIS A 500 15.44 -11.61 -11.78
N LEU A 501 14.52 -10.68 -11.53
CA LEU A 501 14.07 -9.70 -12.53
C LEU A 501 15.26 -8.94 -13.16
N PRO A 502 15.21 -8.66 -14.47
CA PRO A 502 16.26 -7.90 -15.13
C PRO A 502 16.31 -6.47 -14.61
N ILE A 503 17.47 -5.84 -14.72
CA ILE A 503 17.63 -4.41 -14.44
C ILE A 503 17.20 -3.67 -15.70
N ALA A 504 16.23 -2.77 -15.60
CA ALA A 504 15.79 -1.94 -16.73
C ALA A 504 16.79 -0.80 -16.99
N ARG A 505 17.28 -0.16 -15.91
CA ARG A 505 18.29 0.92 -16.00
C ARG A 505 19.14 1.01 -14.73
N TYR A 506 20.34 1.56 -14.88
CA TYR A 506 21.13 2.08 -13.76
C TYR A 506 20.88 3.58 -13.67
N ALA A 507 20.22 4.03 -12.60
CA ALA A 507 20.01 5.45 -12.36
C ALA A 507 21.33 6.13 -11.98
N GLU A 508 21.51 7.36 -12.45
CA GLU A 508 22.67 8.19 -12.14
C GLU A 508 22.54 8.81 -10.74
N PRO A 509 23.64 9.07 -10.02
CA PRO A 509 23.60 9.70 -8.69
C PRO A 509 22.81 11.01 -8.64
N ALA A 510 22.86 11.81 -9.70
CA ALA A 510 22.11 13.07 -9.80
C ALA A 510 20.59 12.86 -9.82
N GLU A 511 20.10 11.71 -10.29
CA GLU A 511 18.68 11.39 -10.29
C GLU A 511 18.18 11.12 -8.87
N PHE A 512 18.96 10.40 -8.06
CA PHE A 512 18.66 10.16 -6.64
C PHE A 512 18.60 11.47 -5.84
N GLU A 513 19.56 12.38 -6.07
CA GLU A 513 19.56 13.71 -5.44
C GLU A 513 18.32 14.52 -5.84
N ARG A 514 17.92 14.47 -7.12
CA ARG A 514 16.69 15.11 -7.57
C ARG A 514 15.46 14.52 -6.90
N TRP A 515 15.35 13.19 -6.80
CA TRP A 515 14.19 12.55 -6.15
C TRP A 515 14.12 12.86 -4.65
N LYS A 516 15.28 12.95 -3.97
CA LYS A 516 15.36 13.44 -2.59
C LYS A 516 14.76 14.83 -2.46
N GLN A 517 15.23 15.78 -3.25
CA GLN A 517 14.75 17.17 -3.23
C GLN A 517 13.24 17.25 -3.51
N ILE A 518 12.74 16.45 -4.46
CA ILE A 518 11.31 16.38 -4.78
C ILE A 518 10.49 15.82 -3.61
N GLY A 519 10.94 14.71 -3.00
CA GLY A 519 10.23 14.10 -1.87
C GLY A 519 10.18 15.02 -0.64
N GLU A 520 11.29 15.67 -0.31
CA GLU A 520 11.35 16.67 0.76
C GLU A 520 10.46 17.88 0.44
N ALA A 521 10.43 18.34 -0.82
CA ALA A 521 9.57 19.44 -1.25
C ALA A 521 8.07 19.10 -1.20
N PHE A 522 7.68 17.82 -1.35
CA PHE A 522 6.31 17.36 -1.12
C PHE A 522 5.94 17.25 0.36
N GLY A 523 6.92 17.33 1.27
CA GLY A 523 6.69 17.33 2.72
C GLY A 523 7.07 16.04 3.44
N ILE A 524 7.83 15.14 2.81
CA ILE A 524 8.43 14.00 3.52
C ILE A 524 9.52 14.53 4.45
N GLY A 525 9.51 14.09 5.72
CA GLY A 525 10.42 14.59 6.75
C GLY A 525 11.90 14.29 6.47
N HIS A 526 12.18 13.09 5.96
CA HIS A 526 13.53 12.70 5.54
C HIS A 526 13.52 11.79 4.31
N VAL A 527 14.36 12.11 3.32
CA VAL A 527 14.59 11.23 2.17
C VAL A 527 16.07 10.88 2.06
N GLU A 528 16.37 9.59 2.24
CA GLU A 528 17.72 9.03 2.02
C GLU A 528 17.74 8.41 0.63
N ALA A 529 18.49 9.01 -0.31
CA ALA A 529 18.50 8.58 -1.71
C ALA A 529 19.91 8.52 -2.26
N SER A 530 20.35 7.32 -2.63
CA SER A 530 21.62 7.11 -3.31
C SER A 530 21.62 5.75 -4.02
N PRO A 531 22.52 5.52 -4.99
CA PRO A 531 22.60 4.23 -5.66
C PRO A 531 22.79 3.03 -4.70
N LEU A 532 23.51 3.22 -3.59
CA LEU A 532 23.77 2.17 -2.61
C LEU A 532 22.82 2.17 -1.42
N THR A 533 21.88 3.12 -1.32
CA THR A 533 20.92 3.16 -0.23
C THR A 533 20.13 1.86 -0.13
N ARG A 534 19.90 1.43 1.11
CA ARG A 534 19.05 0.30 1.50
C ARG A 534 18.09 0.77 2.57
N SER A 535 17.01 0.03 2.80
CA SER A 535 16.01 0.39 3.81
C SER A 535 16.60 0.61 5.21
N SER A 536 17.66 -0.11 5.58
CA SER A 536 18.35 0.06 6.86
C SER A 536 19.64 0.89 6.81
N TYR A 537 20.01 1.45 5.65
CA TYR A 537 21.18 2.32 5.54
C TYR A 537 20.90 3.67 6.21
N HIS A 538 21.82 4.14 7.06
CA HIS A 538 21.65 5.37 7.87
C HIS A 538 20.31 5.46 8.62
N ALA A 539 19.77 4.32 9.08
CA ALA A 539 18.48 4.28 9.78
C ALA A 539 18.47 5.15 11.04
N LYS A 540 19.59 5.20 11.78
CA LYS A 540 19.79 6.06 12.95
C LYS A 540 19.63 7.54 12.60
N SER A 541 20.43 8.03 11.65
CA SER A 541 20.36 9.42 11.17
C SER A 541 19.00 9.79 10.61
N SER A 542 18.36 8.87 9.86
CA SER A 542 17.02 9.05 9.32
C SER A 542 15.97 9.22 10.43
N ALA A 543 16.04 8.40 11.47
CA ALA A 543 15.12 8.46 12.61
C ALA A 543 15.34 9.74 13.43
N ASP A 544 16.59 10.11 13.68
CA ASP A 544 16.92 11.33 14.43
C ASP A 544 16.46 12.61 13.71
N ALA A 545 16.42 12.59 12.37
CA ALA A 545 15.96 13.72 11.57
C ALA A 545 14.45 14.03 11.72
N VAL A 546 13.64 13.08 12.19
CA VAL A 546 12.17 13.21 12.23
C VAL A 546 11.58 13.19 13.65
N VAL A 547 12.40 13.02 14.69
CA VAL A 547 11.93 12.95 16.09
C VAL A 547 11.86 14.34 16.73
N GLU A 548 10.64 14.80 17.06
CA GLU A 548 10.43 15.55 18.31
C GLU A 548 10.24 14.54 19.47
N PRO A 549 10.87 14.75 20.64
CA PRO A 549 10.89 13.75 21.71
C PRO A 549 9.50 13.49 22.31
N VAL A 550 9.03 12.24 22.26
CA VAL A 550 7.82 11.80 22.96
C VAL A 550 8.19 11.35 24.38
N PRO A 551 7.69 12.02 25.45
CA PRO A 551 7.95 11.59 26.81
C PRO A 551 7.19 10.30 27.13
N VAL A 552 7.91 9.25 27.48
CA VAL A 552 7.34 8.00 28.00
C VAL A 552 7.00 8.20 29.48
N SER A 553 5.71 8.26 29.80
CA SER A 553 5.24 8.19 31.19
C SER A 553 5.17 6.73 31.62
N LEU A 554 6.17 6.26 32.37
CA LEU A 554 6.09 4.99 33.08
C LEU A 554 5.16 5.15 34.29
N SER A 555 3.99 4.51 34.27
CA SER A 555 3.17 4.31 35.47
C SER A 555 3.76 3.15 36.28
N ARG A 556 3.91 3.36 37.59
CA ARG A 556 4.40 2.37 38.56
C ARG A 556 3.30 1.41 38.98
#